data_AF-A0A936NJ43-F1
#
_entry.id   AF-A0A936NJ43-F1
#
_cell.length_a   1.000
_cell.length_b   1.000
_cell.length_c   1.000
_cell.angle_alpha   90.00
_cell.angle_beta   90.00
_cell.angle_gamma   90.00
#
_symmetry.space_group_name_H-M   'P 1'
#
loop_
_entity.id
_entity.type
_entity.pdbx_description
1 polymer ?
#
loop_
_entity_poly.entity_id
_entity_poly.type
_entity_poly.pdbx_seq_one_letter_code
_entity_poly.pdbx_strand_id
1 'polypeptide(L)'
;MLTAEFLDALGGLTSHIKIYATKLPSVVHLKAVPSGVKPSLEAIDSYETIVSRTRSQTAGTPYKGLNESLVSSLEAFEMGNLLGAVQPLLLVLDHLERLQSEKEIEVGRLDEQRFKEYRAALHKVLPGNRPELDNPT
;
A
#
# COMPACT_ATOMS: atom_id res chain seq x y z
N MET A 1 -14.23 13.06 8.03
CA MET A 1 -12.94 13.78 7.82
C MET A 1 -11.74 12.84 7.93
N LEU A 2 -11.65 12.03 9.00
CA LEU A 2 -10.50 11.17 9.24
C LEU A 2 -10.27 10.07 8.16
N THR A 3 -11.34 9.53 7.57
CA THR A 3 -11.27 8.53 6.48
C THR A 3 -10.55 9.07 5.24
N ALA A 4 -10.87 10.31 4.83
CA ALA A 4 -10.29 10.93 3.65
C ALA A 4 -8.79 11.22 3.85
N GLU A 5 -8.42 11.72 5.04
CA GLU A 5 -7.00 11.94 5.41
C GLU A 5 -6.21 10.63 5.44
N PHE A 6 -6.80 9.56 5.98
CA PHE A 6 -6.18 8.23 5.96
C PHE A 6 -5.97 7.74 4.52
N LEU A 7 -6.94 7.99 3.65
CA LEU A 7 -6.83 7.63 2.22
C LEU A 7 -5.83 8.49 1.46
N ASP A 8 -5.66 9.76 1.82
CA ASP A 8 -4.60 10.60 1.26
C ASP A 8 -3.22 10.02 1.61
N ALA A 9 -3.03 9.59 2.86
CA ALA A 9 -1.82 8.91 3.27
C ALA A 9 -1.61 7.61 2.49
N LEU A 10 -2.63 6.75 2.41
CA LEU A 10 -2.54 5.49 1.68
C LEU A 10 -2.25 5.69 0.17
N GLY A 11 -2.82 6.73 -0.43
CA GLY A 11 -2.52 7.15 -1.79
C GLY A 11 -1.06 7.56 -1.97
N GLY A 12 -0.50 8.31 -1.01
CA GLY A 12 0.91 8.67 -0.97
C GLY A 12 1.83 7.43 -0.92
N LEU A 13 1.56 6.50 0.00
CA LEU A 13 2.32 5.25 0.13
C LEU A 13 2.25 4.42 -1.17
N THR A 14 1.05 4.27 -1.73
CA THR A 14 0.82 3.57 -3.00
C THR A 14 1.61 4.21 -4.15
N SER A 15 1.70 5.55 -4.18
CA SER A 15 2.49 6.27 -5.17
C SER A 15 3.99 5.94 -5.07
N HIS A 16 4.55 5.96 -3.86
CA HIS A 16 5.96 5.60 -3.63
C HIS A 16 6.24 4.15 -4.06
N ILE A 17 5.36 3.21 -3.74
CA ILE A 17 5.46 1.81 -4.17
C ILE A 17 5.46 1.70 -5.70
N LYS A 18 4.54 2.41 -6.39
CA LYS A 18 4.49 2.41 -7.86
C LYS A 18 5.78 2.94 -8.47
N ILE A 19 6.29 4.06 -7.97
CA ILE A 19 7.54 4.68 -8.45
C ILE A 19 8.72 3.75 -8.19
N TYR A 20 8.74 3.05 -7.06
CA TYR A 20 9.78 2.06 -6.79
C TYR A 20 9.68 0.86 -7.73
N ALA A 21 8.47 0.33 -7.96
CA ALA A 21 8.24 -0.81 -8.83
C ALA A 21 8.69 -0.55 -10.29
N THR A 22 8.56 0.67 -10.82
CA THR A 22 9.06 1.00 -12.17
C THR A 22 10.58 1.00 -12.29
N LYS A 23 11.30 1.13 -11.17
CA LYS A 23 12.77 1.05 -11.11
C LYS A 23 13.28 -0.39 -11.01
N LEU A 24 12.38 -1.35 -10.75
CA LEU A 24 12.76 -2.75 -10.65
C LEU A 24 12.83 -3.39 -12.03
N PRO A 25 13.84 -4.26 -12.28
CA PRO A 25 13.91 -4.99 -13.53
C PRO A 25 12.68 -5.90 -13.69
N SER A 26 12.09 -5.95 -14.90
CA SER A 26 10.88 -6.74 -15.18
C SER A 26 11.03 -8.26 -15.01
N VAL A 27 12.24 -8.74 -14.68
CA VAL A 27 12.64 -10.15 -14.60
C VAL A 27 12.89 -10.59 -13.14
N VAL A 28 12.25 -9.97 -12.16
CA VAL A 28 12.29 -10.52 -10.79
C VAL A 28 11.31 -11.68 -10.70
N HIS A 29 11.85 -12.87 -10.95
CA HIS A 29 11.20 -14.14 -10.62
C HIS A 29 10.71 -14.09 -9.18
N LEU A 30 9.54 -14.70 -8.95
CA LEU A 30 8.71 -14.82 -7.75
C LEU A 30 9.40 -15.36 -6.46
N LYS A 31 10.69 -15.16 -6.27
CA LYS A 31 11.40 -15.50 -5.04
C LYS A 31 11.93 -14.22 -4.42
N ALA A 32 11.32 -13.82 -3.30
CA ALA A 32 11.91 -13.40 -2.02
C ALA A 32 13.38 -12.89 -1.97
N VAL A 33 13.89 -12.27 -3.02
CA VAL A 33 15.25 -11.74 -3.09
C VAL A 33 15.10 -10.23 -3.14
N PRO A 34 15.72 -9.47 -2.20
CA PRO A 34 15.89 -8.04 -2.38
C PRO A 34 16.49 -7.87 -3.78
N SER A 35 15.85 -7.11 -4.65
CA SER A 35 16.25 -6.95 -6.05
C SER A 35 17.68 -6.38 -6.23
N GLY A 36 18.41 -6.18 -5.13
CA GLY A 36 19.62 -5.38 -5.00
C GLY A 36 19.32 -3.88 -5.09
N VAL A 37 18.19 -3.51 -5.70
CA VAL A 37 17.75 -2.15 -5.95
C VAL A 37 16.90 -1.71 -4.76
N LYS A 38 17.48 -0.93 -3.85
CA LYS A 38 16.74 -0.28 -2.77
C LYS A 38 16.04 0.99 -3.26
N PRO A 39 14.95 1.44 -2.60
CA PRO A 39 14.43 2.78 -2.83
C PRO A 39 15.49 3.84 -2.48
N SER A 40 15.35 5.04 -3.05
CA SER A 40 16.20 6.17 -2.67
C SER A 40 15.92 6.60 -1.24
N LEU A 41 16.93 7.13 -0.55
CA LEU A 41 16.77 7.66 0.82
C LEU A 41 15.64 8.70 0.89
N GLU A 42 15.55 9.61 -0.07
CA GLU A 42 14.45 10.58 -0.17
C GLU A 42 13.05 9.92 -0.24
N ALA A 43 12.95 8.79 -0.95
CA ALA A 43 11.69 8.06 -1.05
C ALA A 43 11.36 7.35 0.26
N ILE A 44 12.37 6.84 0.98
CA ILE A 44 12.23 6.23 2.31
C ILE A 44 11.78 7.29 3.31
N ASP A 45 12.48 8.42 3.40
CA ASP A 45 12.17 9.51 4.33
C ASP A 45 10.74 10.05 4.11
N SER A 46 10.34 10.19 2.85
CA SER A 46 8.98 10.59 2.50
C SER A 46 7.94 9.56 2.94
N TYR A 47 8.23 8.27 2.72
CA TYR A 47 7.37 7.17 3.15
C TYR A 47 7.22 7.12 4.68
N GLU A 48 8.34 7.22 5.40
CA GLU A 48 8.40 7.26 6.86
C GLU A 48 7.61 8.46 7.41
N THR A 49 7.75 9.63 6.79
CA THR A 49 7.01 10.84 7.17
C THR A 49 5.51 10.61 7.09
N ILE A 50 5.03 9.98 6.01
CA ILE A 50 3.60 9.64 5.85
C ILE A 50 3.17 8.67 6.95
N VAL A 51 3.91 7.57 7.17
CA VAL A 51 3.58 6.56 8.20
C VAL A 51 3.55 7.18 9.59
N SER A 52 4.58 7.95 9.95
CA SER A 52 4.71 8.60 11.26
C SER A 52 3.58 9.60 11.52
N ARG A 53 3.24 10.41 10.51
CA ARG A 53 2.10 11.33 10.58
C ARG A 53 0.80 10.57 10.75
N THR A 54 0.53 9.55 9.94
CA THR A 54 -0.69 8.76 10.02
C THR A 54 -0.83 8.10 11.39
N ARG A 55 0.23 7.48 11.93
CA ARG A 55 0.22 6.88 13.27
C ARG A 55 -0.14 7.87 14.37
N SER A 56 0.35 9.09 14.26
CA SER A 56 0.08 10.17 15.22
C SER A 56 -1.37 10.64 15.12
N GLN A 57 -1.91 10.75 13.91
CA GLN A 57 -3.29 11.19 13.66
C GLN A 57 -4.34 10.11 13.97
N THR A 58 -4.00 8.83 13.84
CA THR A 58 -4.93 7.72 14.08
C THR A 58 -4.92 7.22 15.53
N ALA A 59 -4.06 7.77 16.39
CA ALA A 59 -4.01 7.42 17.81
C ALA A 59 -5.37 7.67 18.47
N GLY A 60 -5.98 6.62 19.02
CA GLY A 60 -7.30 6.69 19.66
C GLY A 60 -8.50 6.66 18.70
N THR A 61 -8.28 6.34 17.43
CA THR A 61 -9.33 6.17 16.41
C THR A 61 -9.50 4.68 16.04
N PRO A 62 -10.58 4.29 15.34
CA PRO A 62 -10.74 2.92 14.82
C PRO A 62 -9.58 2.46 13.93
N TYR A 63 -8.85 3.39 13.31
CA TYR A 63 -7.71 3.12 12.44
C TYR A 63 -6.43 2.74 13.19
N LYS A 64 -6.39 2.83 14.53
CA LYS A 64 -5.18 2.50 15.32
C LYS A 64 -4.66 1.09 15.03
N GLY A 65 -5.56 0.13 14.79
CA GLY A 65 -5.21 -1.26 14.46
C GLY A 65 -4.49 -1.43 13.12
N LEU A 66 -4.50 -0.40 12.26
CA LEU A 66 -3.84 -0.42 10.95
C LEU A 66 -2.38 0.01 11.02
N ASN A 67 -1.97 0.65 12.13
CA ASN A 67 -0.64 1.25 12.28
C ASN A 67 0.49 0.22 12.19
N GLU A 68 0.29 -1.01 12.68
CA GLU A 68 1.30 -2.07 12.59
C GLU A 68 1.54 -2.51 11.14
N SER A 69 0.48 -2.57 10.34
CA SER A 69 0.59 -2.89 8.92
C SER A 69 1.31 -1.77 8.15
N LEU A 70 1.07 -0.50 8.50
CA LEU A 70 1.81 0.63 7.91
C LEU A 70 3.30 0.59 8.24
N VAL A 71 3.67 0.25 9.49
CA VAL A 71 5.07 0.09 9.90
C VAL A 71 5.72 -1.09 9.17
N SER A 72 5.05 -2.23 9.12
CA SER A 72 5.56 -3.41 8.40
C SER A 72 5.79 -3.11 6.91
N SER A 73 4.92 -2.29 6.31
CA SER A 73 5.07 -1.83 4.94
C SER A 73 6.32 -0.96 4.74
N LEU A 74 6.57 -0.02 5.66
CA LEU A 74 7.76 0.84 5.64
C LEU A 74 9.05 0.02 5.77
N GLU A 75 9.13 -0.87 6.76
CA GLU A 75 10.32 -1.71 6.97
C GLU A 75 10.65 -2.55 5.73
N ALA A 76 9.63 -3.13 5.10
CA ALA A 76 9.81 -3.86 3.86
C ALA A 76 10.22 -2.97 2.68
N PHE A 77 9.67 -1.76 2.59
CA PHE A 77 10.07 -0.78 1.58
C PHE A 77 11.54 -0.39 1.72
N GLU A 78 12.00 -0.08 2.93
CA GLU A 78 13.41 0.22 3.25
C GLU A 78 14.38 -0.89 2.85
N MET A 79 13.95 -2.15 3.00
CA MET A 79 14.72 -3.32 2.59
C MET A 79 14.73 -3.55 1.08
N GLY A 80 13.93 -2.81 0.31
CA GLY A 80 13.71 -3.07 -1.11
C GLY A 80 12.90 -4.34 -1.39
N ASN A 81 12.06 -4.74 -0.42
CA ASN A 81 11.14 -5.85 -0.56
C ASN A 81 9.78 -5.35 -1.05
N LEU A 82 9.59 -5.25 -2.36
CA LEU A 82 8.34 -4.76 -2.95
C LEU A 82 7.11 -5.55 -2.49
N LEU A 83 7.20 -6.90 -2.50
CA LEU A 83 6.09 -7.75 -2.08
C LEU A 83 5.75 -7.53 -0.60
N GLY A 84 6.79 -7.48 0.25
CA GLY A 84 6.63 -7.20 1.68
C GLY A 84 6.09 -5.79 1.97
N ALA A 85 6.33 -4.81 1.09
CA ALA A 85 5.78 -3.47 1.23
C ALA A 85 4.31 -3.40 0.80
N VAL A 86 3.95 -4.13 -0.27
CA VAL A 86 2.59 -4.13 -0.84
C VAL A 86 1.60 -4.91 0.02
N GLN A 87 1.96 -6.10 0.49
CA GLN A 87 1.04 -6.99 1.21
C GLN A 87 0.40 -6.34 2.45
N PRO A 88 1.13 -5.64 3.33
CA PRO A 88 0.53 -4.96 4.47
C PRO A 88 -0.43 -3.84 4.06
N LEU A 89 -0.19 -3.14 2.95
CA LEU A 89 -1.13 -2.12 2.47
C LEU A 89 -2.42 -2.72 1.91
N LEU A 90 -2.35 -3.91 1.29
CA LEU A 90 -3.55 -4.66 0.89
C LEU A 90 -4.35 -5.09 2.13
N LEU A 91 -3.69 -5.56 3.19
CA LEU A 91 -4.34 -5.88 4.46
C LEU A 91 -5.01 -4.66 5.10
N VAL A 92 -4.38 -3.48 5.00
CA VAL A 92 -4.98 -2.22 5.44
C VAL A 92 -6.29 -1.95 4.68
N LEU A 93 -6.31 -2.15 3.36
CA LEU A 93 -7.53 -1.98 2.55
C LEU A 93 -8.62 -2.99 2.92
N ASP A 94 -8.26 -4.26 3.14
CA ASP A 94 -9.21 -5.30 3.58
C ASP A 94 -9.83 -4.94 4.94
N HIS A 95 -9.01 -4.43 5.87
CA HIS A 95 -9.48 -4.01 7.18
C HIS A 95 -10.34 -2.73 7.10
N LEU A 96 -10.01 -1.78 6.24
CA LEU A 96 -10.87 -0.60 5.99
C LEU A 96 -12.26 -1.00 5.49
N GLU A 97 -12.35 -1.93 4.55
CA GLU A 97 -13.63 -2.46 4.06
C GLU A 97 -14.41 -3.19 5.16
N ARG A 98 -13.70 -3.90 6.05
CA ARG A 98 -14.32 -4.51 7.22
C ARG A 98 -14.88 -3.46 8.17
N LEU A 99 -14.11 -2.42 8.52
CA LEU A 99 -14.58 -1.32 9.38
C LEU A 99 -15.79 -0.60 8.75
N GLN A 100 -15.79 -0.43 7.44
CA GLN A 100 -16.94 0.11 6.70
C GLN A 100 -18.17 -0.81 6.84
N SER A 101 -17.99 -2.11 6.62
CA SER A 101 -19.08 -3.10 6.72
C SER A 101 -19.64 -3.20 8.14
N GLU A 102 -18.79 -3.06 9.15
CA GLU A 102 -19.15 -3.02 10.57
C GLU A 102 -19.73 -1.65 11.00
N LYS A 103 -19.78 -0.68 10.08
CA LYS A 103 -20.22 0.72 10.30
C LYS A 103 -19.42 1.45 11.38
N GLU A 104 -18.18 1.04 11.61
CA GLU A 104 -17.24 1.71 12.52
C GLU A 104 -16.70 3.01 11.91
N ILE A 105 -16.73 3.12 10.57
CA ILE A 105 -16.30 4.30 9.83
C ILE A 105 -17.35 4.71 8.80
N GLU A 106 -17.47 6.02 8.58
CA GLU A 106 -18.24 6.56 7.46
C GLU A 106 -17.33 6.69 6.23
N VAL A 107 -17.79 6.10 5.13
CA VAL A 107 -17.09 6.06 3.85
C VAL A 107 -18.04 6.60 2.78
N GLY A 108 -17.65 7.67 2.10
CA GLY A 108 -18.42 8.21 0.98
C GLY A 108 -18.16 7.43 -0.32
N ARG A 109 -18.99 7.65 -1.34
CA ARG A 109 -18.79 7.04 -2.69
C ARG A 109 -17.41 7.33 -3.28
N LEU A 110 -16.85 8.51 -3.01
CA LEU A 110 -15.50 8.87 -3.47
C LEU A 110 -14.42 8.06 -2.75
N ASP A 111 -14.60 7.79 -1.46
CA ASP A 111 -13.65 7.00 -0.66
C ASP A 111 -13.67 5.52 -1.09
N GLU A 112 -14.85 4.97 -1.37
CA GLU A 112 -14.99 3.61 -1.92
C GLU A 112 -14.28 3.46 -3.28
N GLN A 113 -14.38 4.49 -4.12
CA GLN A 113 -13.69 4.49 -5.41
C GLN A 113 -12.17 4.48 -5.20
N ARG A 114 -11.66 5.26 -4.23
CA ARG A 114 -10.24 5.27 -3.86
C ARG A 114 -9.76 3.92 -3.34
N PHE A 115 -10.55 3.20 -2.54
CA PHE A 115 -10.20 1.83 -2.10
C PHE A 115 -9.92 0.91 -3.28
N LYS A 116 -10.83 0.91 -4.28
CA LYS A 116 -10.71 0.08 -5.48
C LYS A 116 -9.50 0.47 -6.32
N GLU A 117 -9.26 1.77 -6.48
CA GLU A 117 -8.12 2.29 -7.24
C GLU A 117 -6.78 1.93 -6.59
N TYR A 118 -6.65 2.09 -5.27
CA TYR A 118 -5.43 1.74 -4.54
C TYR A 118 -5.19 0.23 -4.56
N ARG A 119 -6.24 -0.59 -4.34
CA ARG A 119 -6.14 -2.04 -4.46
C ARG A 119 -5.67 -2.47 -5.85
N ALA A 120 -6.31 -1.94 -6.90
CA ALA A 120 -5.93 -2.25 -8.28
C ALA A 120 -4.49 -1.81 -8.60
N ALA A 121 -4.06 -0.64 -8.11
CA ALA A 121 -2.70 -0.15 -8.29
C ALA A 121 -1.67 -1.04 -7.58
N LEU A 122 -1.94 -1.45 -6.34
CA LEU A 122 -1.08 -2.34 -5.55
C LEU A 122 -1.00 -3.74 -6.17
N HIS A 123 -2.09 -4.29 -6.70
CA HIS A 123 -2.03 -5.57 -7.42
C HIS A 123 -1.25 -5.48 -8.74
N LYS A 124 -1.32 -4.36 -9.46
CA LYS A 124 -0.60 -4.17 -10.73
C LYS A 124 0.92 -4.12 -10.56
N VAL A 125 1.43 -3.71 -9.39
CA VAL A 125 2.87 -3.68 -9.14
C VAL A 125 3.44 -5.04 -8.76
N LEU A 126 2.60 -6.02 -8.39
CA LEU A 126 3.07 -7.35 -8.02
C LEU A 126 3.56 -8.15 -9.25
N PRO A 127 4.76 -8.76 -9.19
CA PRO A 127 5.24 -9.63 -10.25
C PRO A 127 4.33 -10.86 -10.36
N GLY A 128 3.90 -11.19 -11.59
CA GLY A 128 2.97 -12.29 -11.86
C GLY A 128 1.54 -11.86 -12.21
N ASN A 129 1.20 -10.56 -12.08
CA ASN A 129 -0.13 -10.06 -12.44
C ASN A 129 -0.27 -9.68 -13.93
N ARG A 130 0.54 -10.29 -14.82
CA ARG A 130 0.28 -10.27 -16.26
C ARG A 130 -0.78 -11.34 -16.53
N PRO A 131 -2.01 -10.98 -16.93
CA PRO A 131 -2.92 -11.96 -17.49
C PRO A 131 -2.33 -12.41 -18.84
N GLU A 132 -1.58 -13.51 -18.87
CA GLU A 132 -1.36 -14.26 -20.12
C GLU A 132 -2.59 -15.12 -20.46
N LEU A 133 -3.80 -14.68 -20.09
CA LEU A 133 -5.05 -15.41 -20.27
C LEU A 133 -6.13 -14.46 -20.80
N ASP A 134 -5.95 -13.96 -22.01
CA ASP A 134 -7.08 -13.58 -22.86
C ASP A 134 -6.69 -13.74 -24.33
N ASN A 135 -6.55 -14.99 -24.76
CA ASN A 135 -6.61 -15.38 -26.17
C ASN A 135 -7.47 -16.64 -26.24
N PRO A 136 -8.81 -16.54 -26.31
CA PRO A 136 -9.60 -17.60 -26.91
C PRO A 136 -9.31 -17.59 -28.42
N THR A 137 -8.59 -18.61 -28.89
CA THR A 137 -8.56 -18.98 -30.32
C THR A 137 -9.88 -19.69 -30.66
#